data_AF-A0A0S3KC98-F1
#
_entry.id   AF-A0A0S3KC98-F1
#
_cell.length_a   1.000
_cell.length_b   1.000
_cell.length_c   1.000
_cell.angle_alpha   90.00
_cell.angle_beta   90.00
_cell.angle_gamma   90.00
#
_symmetry.space_group_name_H-M   'P 1'
#
loop_
_entity.id
_entity.type
_entity.pdbx_description
1 polymer ?
#
loop_
_entity_poly.entity_id
_entity_poly.type
_entity_poly.pdbx_seq_one_letter_code
_entity_poly.pdbx_strand_id
1 'polypeptide(L)'
;MTANQKKVRIGLIGIVTKNIPSLVSKKYHEEYSFLDEAETIAKYSKELQSQGVHTIVVIAHTGNGEAILNKLNSIAPDHSIDLYIDGHSHKEVNTTIGKTRIVQSLANGRAFSNVTGTITPETNDFIATPTAKIVPVNKTLTKDQAVESIVADADQRVSGLAKQTISHALSTDTITKKENLFKESPLGNLVADAQLFIANQEGFSVDAALVNSGSLRSDLLVNPDRSITYGNAIRVQPFNNPLYVVQLLGEQLLTVLNKQYQNNQKYTLQNAGISYSYTDSANSTQPFKLIDITKKDQSSIPPNQTVNVVVNEYIYTHDVFNPIFAQGQLLGILKATDTEAFIAYLTTQKEQQRPLDAKIDNRKNYIPFSGLTANTTVLDKDQTQTTYIATTELKEKKFPVDSIYYQVWSTKNGTDDLKTYTATALDNYRFSATIPIANHKTAGDYVVETYAMVNGEHKKIADNTFRVGQAKMSRQISNVNVLSGTFDIVLNVPHPKSVDKLNISVYPEKNPTMKKTMLPSNN
;
A
#
# COMPACT_ATOMS: atom_id res chain seq x y z
N MET A 1 15.01 -3.78 49.80
CA MET A 1 16.22 -4.58 50.11
C MET A 1 16.90 -4.01 51.35
N THR A 2 17.69 -4.80 52.08
CA THR A 2 18.45 -4.32 53.25
C THR A 2 19.94 -4.35 52.90
N ALA A 3 20.60 -3.20 52.94
CA ALA A 3 22.04 -3.07 52.73
C ALA A 3 22.63 -2.34 53.94
N ASN A 4 23.65 -2.92 54.60
CA ASN A 4 24.27 -2.35 55.81
C ASN A 4 23.24 -1.95 56.89
N GLN A 5 22.23 -2.80 57.14
CA GLN A 5 21.12 -2.56 58.08
C GLN A 5 20.19 -1.36 57.73
N LYS A 6 20.40 -0.66 56.61
CA LYS A 6 19.51 0.37 56.08
C LYS A 6 18.57 -0.23 55.03
N LYS A 7 17.29 0.19 55.05
CA LYS A 7 16.27 -0.24 54.10
C LYS A 7 16.29 0.65 52.85
N VAL A 8 16.50 0.04 51.69
CA VAL A 8 16.33 0.65 50.37
C VAL A 8 15.01 0.20 49.77
N ARG A 9 14.22 1.14 49.24
CA ARG A 9 12.96 0.88 48.54
C ARG A 9 13.15 1.06 47.04
N ILE A 10 12.58 0.15 46.26
CA ILE A 10 12.59 0.17 44.79
C ILE A 10 11.14 0.31 44.34
N GLY A 11 10.86 1.34 43.54
CA GLY A 11 9.56 1.54 42.92
C GLY A 11 9.47 0.83 41.57
N LEU A 12 8.36 0.15 41.31
CA LEU A 12 8.07 -0.48 40.02
C LEU A 12 6.86 0.20 39.40
N ILE A 13 7.01 0.74 38.19
CA ILE A 13 5.90 1.31 37.41
C ILE A 13 5.62 0.36 36.24
N GLY A 14 4.45 -0.26 36.24
CA GLY A 14 3.98 -1.10 35.14
C GLY A 14 3.34 -0.27 34.03
N ILE A 15 3.73 -0.47 32.77
CA ILE A 15 3.19 0.24 31.62
C ILE A 15 2.86 -0.73 30.49
N VAL A 16 1.70 -0.55 29.86
CA VAL A 16 1.32 -1.22 28.61
C VAL A 16 1.22 -0.20 27.49
N THR A 17 1.43 -0.60 26.25
CA THR A 17 1.28 0.31 25.11
C THR A 17 -0.13 0.92 25.07
N LYS A 18 -0.22 2.21 24.74
CA LYS A 18 -1.52 2.84 24.44
C LYS A 18 -2.17 2.35 23.14
N ASN A 19 -1.42 1.60 22.33
CA ASN A 19 -1.85 1.12 21.03
C ASN A 19 -2.66 -0.18 21.08
N ILE A 20 -3.02 -0.69 22.27
CA ILE A 20 -3.85 -1.91 22.42
C ILE A 20 -5.11 -1.90 21.53
N PRO A 21 -5.82 -0.77 21.33
CA PRO A 21 -6.96 -0.74 20.42
C PRO A 21 -6.65 -1.12 18.96
N SER A 22 -5.40 -0.97 18.52
CA SER A 22 -4.93 -1.41 17.20
C SER A 22 -4.38 -2.84 17.16
N LEU A 23 -4.31 -3.51 18.31
CA LEU A 23 -3.63 -4.81 18.49
C LEU A 23 -4.60 -5.92 18.92
N VAL A 24 -5.68 -5.57 19.60
CA VAL A 24 -6.63 -6.50 20.20
C VAL A 24 -8.03 -6.14 19.73
N SER A 25 -8.87 -7.14 19.46
CA SER A 25 -10.26 -6.93 19.06
C SER A 25 -11.01 -6.09 20.11
N LYS A 26 -11.83 -5.15 19.62
CA LYS A 26 -12.54 -4.15 20.43
C LYS A 26 -13.22 -4.69 21.69
N LYS A 27 -13.94 -5.81 21.56
CA LYS A 27 -14.70 -6.46 22.64
C LYS A 27 -13.85 -6.82 23.87
N TYR A 28 -12.54 -6.94 23.74
CA TYR A 28 -11.63 -7.29 24.84
C TYR A 28 -11.02 -6.06 25.53
N HIS A 29 -11.23 -4.85 25.00
CA HIS A 29 -10.60 -3.66 25.56
C HIS A 29 -11.53 -2.44 25.69
N GLU A 30 -12.79 -2.54 25.29
CA GLU A 30 -13.72 -1.39 25.24
C GLU A 30 -14.06 -0.80 26.61
N GLU A 31 -13.88 -1.56 27.69
CA GLU A 31 -14.08 -1.09 29.07
C GLU A 31 -12.87 -0.33 29.64
N TYR A 32 -11.75 -0.28 28.91
CA TYR A 32 -10.51 0.30 29.39
C TYR A 32 -10.15 1.59 28.65
N SER A 33 -9.59 2.54 29.39
CA SER A 33 -8.94 3.73 28.83
C SER A 33 -7.43 3.53 28.80
N PHE A 34 -6.83 3.82 27.65
CA PHE A 34 -5.38 3.73 27.45
C PHE A 34 -4.77 5.12 27.52
N LEU A 35 -4.05 5.39 28.61
CA LEU A 35 -3.43 6.68 28.88
C LEU A 35 -2.09 6.81 28.14
N ASP A 36 -1.62 8.06 27.98
CA ASP A 36 -0.28 8.30 27.45
C ASP A 36 0.80 7.76 28.41
N GLU A 37 1.73 6.99 27.86
CA GLU A 37 2.72 6.27 28.66
C GLU A 37 3.66 7.22 29.40
N ALA A 38 4.17 8.27 28.75
CA ALA A 38 5.13 9.19 29.35
C ALA A 38 4.48 10.03 30.46
N GLU A 39 3.27 10.53 30.23
CA GLU A 39 2.51 11.30 31.23
C GLU A 39 2.17 10.44 32.46
N THR A 40 1.83 9.17 32.23
CA THR A 40 1.55 8.21 33.30
C THR A 40 2.81 7.91 34.12
N ILE A 41 3.96 7.68 33.46
CA ILE A 41 5.24 7.48 34.16
C ILE A 41 5.62 8.73 34.96
N ALA A 42 5.45 9.94 34.39
CA ALA A 42 5.74 11.19 35.09
C ALA A 42 4.93 11.32 36.39
N LYS A 43 3.62 11.05 36.33
CA LYS A 43 2.73 11.09 37.49
C LYS A 43 3.18 10.13 38.59
N TYR A 44 3.35 8.85 38.26
CA TYR A 44 3.69 7.84 39.27
C TYR A 44 5.13 7.91 39.75
N SER A 45 6.06 8.41 38.92
CA SER A 45 7.43 8.74 39.36
C SER A 45 7.40 9.81 40.45
N LYS A 46 6.62 10.88 40.26
CA LYS A 46 6.46 11.95 41.25
C LYS A 46 5.82 11.44 42.55
N GLU A 47 4.81 10.57 42.44
CA GLU A 47 4.18 9.95 43.61
C GLU A 47 5.18 9.11 44.42
N LEU A 48 5.98 8.27 43.76
CA LEU A 48 7.02 7.46 44.40
C LEU A 48 8.11 8.34 45.06
N GLN A 49 8.59 9.36 44.35
CA GLN A 49 9.56 10.32 44.91
C GLN A 49 9.01 11.03 46.16
N SER A 50 7.73 11.42 46.16
CA SER A 50 7.10 12.05 47.33
C SER A 50 7.06 11.14 48.56
N GLN A 51 7.12 9.83 48.34
CA GLN A 51 7.20 8.84 49.41
C GLN A 51 8.65 8.50 49.79
N GLY A 52 9.65 9.16 49.19
CA GLY A 52 11.08 8.93 49.40
C GLY A 52 11.62 7.68 48.70
N VAL A 53 11.03 7.30 47.57
CA VAL A 53 11.52 6.23 46.69
C VAL A 53 12.17 6.86 45.46
N HIS A 54 13.49 6.75 45.36
CA HIS A 54 14.26 7.33 44.26
C HIS A 54 14.74 6.29 43.26
N THR A 55 15.04 5.07 43.70
CA THR A 55 15.28 3.95 42.77
C THR A 55 13.97 3.55 42.09
N ILE A 56 13.77 3.88 40.80
CA ILE A 56 12.54 3.54 40.07
C ILE A 56 12.84 2.78 38.77
N VAL A 57 12.15 1.66 38.61
CA VAL A 57 12.19 0.81 37.42
C VAL A 57 10.82 0.84 36.72
N VAL A 58 10.82 1.10 35.42
CA VAL A 58 9.64 0.91 34.56
C VAL A 58 9.69 -0.50 33.97
N ILE A 59 8.61 -1.26 34.15
CA ILE A 59 8.39 -2.56 33.52
C ILE A 59 7.33 -2.36 32.45
N ALA A 60 7.73 -2.40 31.19
CA ALA A 60 6.93 -1.94 30.08
C ALA A 60 6.68 -3.03 29.03
N HIS A 61 5.53 -2.92 28.37
CA HIS A 61 5.24 -3.62 27.14
C HIS A 61 4.81 -2.61 26.07
N THR A 62 5.74 -1.76 25.63
CA THR A 62 5.44 -0.63 24.73
C THR A 62 6.14 -0.75 23.38
N GLY A 63 7.36 -1.29 23.35
CA GLY A 63 8.17 -1.47 22.15
C GLY A 63 8.67 -0.16 21.56
N ASN A 64 8.60 0.92 22.32
CA ASN A 64 8.99 2.26 21.91
C ASN A 64 9.58 3.06 23.09
N GLY A 65 10.28 2.38 24.01
CA GLY A 65 10.83 2.98 25.22
C GLY A 65 11.67 4.24 24.99
N GLU A 66 12.44 4.32 23.90
CA GLU A 66 13.24 5.52 23.57
C GLU A 66 12.39 6.76 23.33
N ALA A 67 11.33 6.66 22.52
CA ALA A 67 10.46 7.80 22.25
C ALA A 67 9.67 8.22 23.51
N ILE A 68 9.23 7.24 24.30
CA ILE A 68 8.52 7.48 25.57
C ILE A 68 9.44 8.20 26.55
N LEU A 69 10.70 7.75 26.70
CA LEU A 69 11.67 8.39 27.59
C LEU A 69 12.10 9.77 27.11
N ASN A 70 12.23 10.01 25.79
CA ASN A 70 12.49 11.36 25.28
C ASN A 70 11.34 12.32 25.62
N LYS A 71 10.08 11.89 25.45
CA LYS A 71 8.92 12.67 25.89
C LYS A 71 8.93 12.88 27.41
N LEU A 72 9.20 11.82 28.18
CA LEU A 72 9.26 11.87 29.64
C LEU A 72 10.30 12.89 30.14
N ASN A 73 11.52 12.84 29.60
CA ASN A 73 12.58 13.80 29.94
C ASN A 73 12.20 15.25 29.62
N SER A 74 11.33 15.45 28.62
CA SER A 74 10.84 16.79 28.26
C SER A 74 9.77 17.31 29.22
N ILE A 75 8.85 16.44 29.68
CA ILE A 75 7.70 16.84 30.52
C ILE A 75 7.98 16.73 32.03
N ALA A 76 8.96 15.91 32.42
CA ALA A 76 9.31 15.63 33.81
C ALA A 76 10.82 15.38 33.95
N PRO A 77 11.70 16.36 33.63
CA PRO A 77 13.16 16.18 33.61
C PRO A 77 13.75 15.72 34.96
N ASP A 78 13.05 15.96 36.07
CA ASP A 78 13.47 15.58 37.43
C ASP A 78 12.96 14.18 37.86
N HIS A 79 12.45 13.37 36.92
CA HIS A 79 12.06 11.99 37.23
C HIS A 79 13.26 11.14 37.70
N SER A 80 13.01 10.11 38.50
CA SER A 80 14.06 9.20 39.00
C SER A 80 14.00 7.81 38.35
N ILE A 81 13.60 7.75 37.07
CA ILE A 81 13.60 6.48 36.34
C ILE A 81 15.04 6.08 35.98
N ASP A 82 15.51 4.96 36.53
CA ASP A 82 16.86 4.44 36.32
C ASP A 82 16.92 3.36 35.25
N LEU A 83 15.87 2.56 35.16
CA LEU A 83 15.79 1.39 34.28
C LEU A 83 14.40 1.29 33.64
N TYR A 84 14.38 1.08 32.34
CA TYR A 84 13.20 0.81 31.54
C TYR A 84 13.36 -0.56 30.89
N ILE A 85 12.63 -1.53 31.37
CA ILE A 85 12.60 -2.90 30.84
C ILE A 85 11.44 -2.97 29.85
N ASP A 86 11.73 -2.94 28.55
CA ASP A 86 10.71 -2.92 27.49
C ASP A 86 10.41 -4.33 26.94
N GLY A 87 9.36 -4.41 26.13
CA GLY A 87 8.90 -5.58 25.40
C GLY A 87 8.26 -5.19 24.07
N HIS A 88 7.27 -5.96 23.62
CA HIS A 88 6.42 -5.69 22.44
C HIS A 88 7.11 -5.72 21.05
N SER A 89 8.23 -5.03 20.85
CA SER A 89 8.84 -4.87 19.51
C SER A 89 9.62 -6.09 19.01
N HIS A 90 9.88 -7.06 19.90
CA HIS A 90 10.73 -8.25 19.70
C HIS A 90 12.19 -7.97 19.29
N LYS A 91 12.65 -6.72 19.43
CA LYS A 91 14.02 -6.31 19.15
C LYS A 91 14.95 -6.59 20.33
N GLU A 92 16.24 -6.65 20.03
CA GLU A 92 17.28 -6.49 21.02
C GLU A 92 17.51 -4.98 21.21
N VAL A 93 17.33 -4.50 22.44
CA VAL A 93 17.58 -3.10 22.79
C VAL A 93 18.49 -3.09 24.01
N ASN A 94 19.56 -2.31 23.94
CA ASN A 94 20.43 -2.01 25.08
C ASN A 94 21.03 -0.62 24.86
N THR A 95 20.32 0.40 25.31
CA THR A 95 20.71 1.81 25.11
C THR A 95 20.48 2.62 26.38
N THR A 96 20.94 3.86 26.40
CA THR A 96 20.75 4.79 27.51
C THR A 96 20.19 6.11 26.97
N ILE A 97 19.13 6.61 27.60
CA ILE A 97 18.58 7.95 27.34
C ILE A 97 18.66 8.74 28.63
N GLY A 98 19.41 9.85 28.62
CA GLY A 98 19.70 10.60 29.84
C GLY A 98 20.42 9.72 30.87
N LYS A 99 19.81 9.55 32.05
CA LYS A 99 20.31 8.65 33.12
C LYS A 99 19.62 7.29 33.14
N THR A 100 18.70 7.03 32.21
CA THR A 100 17.87 5.82 32.20
C THR A 100 18.43 4.77 31.24
N ARG A 101 18.67 3.55 31.73
CA ARG A 101 18.99 2.38 30.92
C ARG A 101 17.72 1.81 30.30
N ILE A 102 17.73 1.50 29.01
CA ILE A 102 16.65 0.78 28.32
C ILE A 102 17.16 -0.58 27.89
N VAL A 103 16.40 -1.63 28.21
CA VAL A 103 16.71 -3.00 27.79
C VAL A 103 15.50 -3.73 27.22
N GLN A 104 15.73 -4.53 26.18
CA GLN A 104 14.76 -5.48 25.65
C GLN A 104 15.50 -6.73 25.13
N SER A 105 14.99 -7.92 25.48
CA SER A 105 15.66 -9.21 25.23
C SER A 105 15.00 -10.05 24.15
N LEU A 106 14.89 -9.50 22.93
CA LEU A 106 14.29 -10.22 21.78
C LEU A 106 12.86 -10.71 22.10
N ALA A 107 12.58 -11.99 21.84
CA ALA A 107 11.31 -12.68 22.10
C ALA A 107 11.54 -14.19 22.26
N ASN A 108 10.49 -14.90 22.71
CA ASN A 108 10.43 -16.37 22.78
C ASN A 108 11.54 -17.02 23.62
N GLY A 109 12.02 -16.34 24.67
CA GLY A 109 13.08 -16.85 25.53
C GLY A 109 14.47 -16.96 24.87
N ARG A 110 14.67 -16.31 23.71
CA ARG A 110 15.96 -16.35 22.98
C ARG A 110 17.09 -15.59 23.68
N ALA A 111 16.75 -14.69 24.60
CA ALA A 111 17.71 -13.96 25.42
C ALA A 111 17.06 -13.51 26.73
N PHE A 112 17.87 -13.07 27.68
CA PHE A 112 17.43 -12.36 28.89
C PHE A 112 18.34 -11.17 29.20
N SER A 113 17.78 -10.15 29.86
CA SER A 113 18.51 -8.93 30.23
C SER A 113 19.21 -9.16 31.55
N ASN A 114 20.54 -9.15 31.57
CA ASN A 114 21.32 -9.10 32.80
C ASN A 114 21.69 -7.64 33.10
N VAL A 115 21.05 -7.06 34.12
CA VAL A 115 21.24 -5.66 34.52
C VAL A 115 21.92 -5.62 35.89
N THR A 116 22.99 -4.83 36.01
CA THR A 116 23.78 -4.69 37.24
C THR A 116 24.03 -3.22 37.53
N GLY A 117 23.72 -2.81 38.76
CA GLY A 117 24.02 -1.47 39.27
C GLY A 117 24.11 -1.48 40.79
N THR A 118 24.62 -0.39 41.36
CA THR A 118 24.80 -0.23 42.81
C THR A 118 23.88 0.88 43.32
N ILE A 119 23.10 0.58 44.35
CA ILE A 119 22.21 1.53 45.02
C ILE A 119 22.82 1.92 46.37
N THR A 120 22.80 3.20 46.70
CA THR A 120 23.34 3.71 47.96
C THR A 120 22.20 4.09 48.93
N PRO A 121 22.23 3.65 50.20
CA PRO A 121 21.20 4.02 51.18
C PRO A 121 21.11 5.51 51.51
N GLU A 122 22.13 6.30 51.19
CA GLU A 122 22.23 7.73 51.46
C GLU A 122 21.29 8.53 50.53
N THR A 123 21.17 8.12 49.27
CA THR A 123 20.26 8.72 48.29
C THR A 123 19.02 7.87 48.03
N ASN A 124 19.01 6.61 48.48
CA ASN A 124 18.03 5.59 48.09
C ASN A 124 17.93 5.43 46.56
N ASP A 125 19.05 5.62 45.87
CA ASP A 125 19.12 5.67 44.40
C ASP A 125 20.40 5.01 43.86
N PHE A 126 20.41 4.71 42.56
CA PHE A 126 21.60 4.22 41.87
C PHE A 126 22.72 5.27 41.89
N ILE A 127 23.95 4.84 42.15
CA ILE A 127 25.14 5.71 42.13
C ILE A 127 25.44 6.18 40.69
N ALA A 128 25.13 5.33 39.71
CA ALA A 128 25.25 5.60 38.29
C ALA A 128 24.22 4.76 37.52
N THR A 129 23.90 5.16 36.29
CA THR A 129 23.02 4.40 35.41
C THR A 129 23.43 2.93 35.36
N PRO A 130 22.51 1.99 35.64
CA PRO A 130 22.85 0.57 35.69
C PRO A 130 23.39 0.09 34.33
N THR A 131 24.37 -0.81 34.41
CA THR A 131 24.93 -1.49 33.23
C THR A 131 24.07 -2.67 32.85
N ALA A 132 24.04 -3.04 31.57
CA ALA A 132 23.27 -4.18 31.11
C ALA A 132 23.96 -4.94 29.97
N LYS A 133 23.73 -6.25 29.94
CA LYS A 133 24.06 -7.15 28.85
C LYS A 133 22.84 -7.98 28.47
N ILE A 134 22.54 -8.05 27.17
CA ILE A 134 21.55 -9.01 26.67
C ILE A 134 22.26 -10.34 26.48
N VAL A 135 21.82 -11.36 27.23
CA VAL A 135 22.47 -12.67 27.28
C VAL A 135 21.67 -13.64 26.40
N PRO A 136 22.24 -14.12 25.29
CA PRO A 136 21.55 -15.07 24.43
C PRO A 136 21.39 -16.43 25.13
N VAL A 137 20.22 -17.03 24.94
CA VAL A 137 19.93 -18.41 25.34
C VAL A 137 20.12 -19.29 24.12
N ASN A 138 21.05 -20.22 24.19
CA ASN A 138 21.40 -21.10 23.07
C ASN A 138 21.54 -22.56 23.56
N LYS A 139 21.70 -23.48 22.60
CA LYS A 139 21.77 -24.92 22.87
C LYS A 139 23.05 -25.36 23.62
N THR A 140 24.05 -24.49 23.81
CA THR A 140 25.28 -24.84 24.53
C THR A 140 25.15 -24.66 26.03
N LEU A 141 24.09 -24.02 26.52
CA LEU A 141 23.82 -23.89 27.94
C LEU A 141 23.31 -25.21 28.52
N THR A 142 23.77 -25.54 29.73
CA THR A 142 23.24 -26.70 30.47
C THR A 142 21.81 -26.38 30.92
N LYS A 143 20.87 -27.26 30.60
CA LYS A 143 19.48 -27.12 31.01
C LYS A 143 19.32 -27.46 32.50
N ASP A 144 18.41 -26.76 33.16
CA ASP A 144 18.00 -27.13 34.52
C ASP A 144 17.14 -28.41 34.48
N GLN A 145 17.52 -29.42 35.26
CA GLN A 145 16.88 -30.74 35.21
C GLN A 145 15.45 -30.73 35.76
N ALA A 146 15.14 -29.87 36.74
CA ALA A 146 13.79 -29.76 37.27
C ALA A 146 12.86 -29.10 36.25
N VAL A 147 13.33 -28.05 35.57
CA VAL A 147 12.60 -27.41 34.46
C VAL A 147 12.42 -28.37 33.29
N GLU A 148 13.47 -29.12 32.90
CA GLU A 148 13.37 -30.09 31.80
C GLU A 148 12.32 -31.18 32.10
N SER A 149 12.20 -31.60 33.36
CA SER A 149 11.19 -32.57 33.79
C SER A 149 9.77 -32.02 33.65
N ILE A 150 9.55 -30.74 33.96
CA ILE A 150 8.26 -30.05 33.76
C ILE A 150 7.93 -29.96 32.27
N VAL A 151 8.91 -29.61 31.43
CA VAL A 151 8.72 -29.52 29.98
C VAL A 151 8.39 -30.90 29.38
N ALA A 152 9.11 -31.95 29.80
CA ALA A 152 8.88 -33.31 29.31
C ALA A 152 7.49 -33.85 29.66
N ASP A 153 7.00 -33.58 30.88
CA ASP A 153 5.63 -33.94 31.28
C ASP A 153 4.59 -33.20 30.42
N ALA A 154 4.77 -31.90 30.19
CA ALA A 154 3.87 -31.12 29.33
C ALA A 154 3.85 -31.64 27.89
N ASP A 155 5.03 -31.91 27.30
CA ASP A 155 5.17 -32.48 25.96
C ASP A 155 4.49 -33.86 25.87
N GLN A 156 4.62 -34.70 26.89
CA GLN A 156 4.02 -36.02 26.92
C GLN A 156 2.49 -35.96 26.87
N ARG A 157 1.87 -35.04 27.64
CA ARG A 157 0.40 -34.87 27.69
C ARG A 157 -0.22 -34.53 26.34
N VAL A 158 0.48 -33.75 25.51
CA VAL A 158 -0.03 -33.30 24.21
C VAL A 158 0.51 -34.12 23.04
N SER A 159 1.45 -35.04 23.29
CA SER A 159 2.20 -35.76 22.25
C SER A 159 1.32 -36.51 21.26
N GLY A 160 0.22 -37.12 21.73
CA GLY A 160 -0.71 -37.87 20.87
C GLY A 160 -1.33 -36.99 19.79
N LEU A 161 -1.83 -35.81 20.16
CA LEU A 161 -2.37 -34.85 19.22
C LEU A 161 -1.26 -34.18 18.40
N ALA A 162 -0.20 -33.71 19.06
CA ALA A 162 0.86 -32.92 18.42
C ALA A 162 1.61 -33.69 17.32
N LYS A 163 1.76 -35.02 17.46
CA LYS A 163 2.43 -35.89 16.46
C LYS A 163 1.51 -36.39 15.37
N GLN A 164 0.20 -36.19 15.47
CA GLN A 164 -0.74 -36.62 14.45
C GLN A 164 -0.41 -35.95 13.12
N THR A 165 -0.11 -36.75 12.09
CA THR A 165 0.09 -36.25 10.73
C THR A 165 -1.25 -35.82 10.14
N ILE A 166 -1.37 -34.53 9.80
CA ILE A 166 -2.59 -33.95 9.25
C ILE A 166 -2.43 -33.55 7.79
N SER A 167 -1.21 -33.47 7.26
CA SER A 167 -0.99 -33.22 5.82
C SER A 167 0.39 -33.69 5.36
N HIS A 168 0.64 -33.55 4.06
CA HIS A 168 1.97 -33.74 3.45
C HIS A 168 2.29 -32.57 2.54
N ALA A 169 3.55 -32.13 2.51
CA ALA A 169 4.04 -31.16 1.55
C ALA A 169 4.61 -31.84 0.29
N LEU A 170 4.73 -31.07 -0.80
CA LEU A 170 5.34 -31.55 -2.03
C LEU A 170 6.86 -31.77 -1.88
N SER A 171 7.54 -30.86 -1.17
CA SER A 171 8.97 -30.93 -0.82
C SER A 171 9.17 -31.02 0.70
N THR A 172 10.42 -31.15 1.15
CA THR A 172 10.82 -31.12 2.57
C THR A 172 11.11 -29.70 3.08
N ASP A 173 10.94 -28.69 2.24
CA ASP A 173 11.26 -27.31 2.61
C ASP A 173 10.24 -26.76 3.61
N THR A 174 10.73 -25.96 4.54
CA THR A 174 9.84 -25.21 5.43
C THR A 174 9.03 -24.19 4.62
N ILE A 175 7.71 -24.22 4.79
CA ILE A 175 6.81 -23.25 4.14
C ILE A 175 6.85 -21.96 4.95
N THR A 176 7.58 -20.98 4.44
CA THR A 176 7.90 -19.76 5.19
C THR A 176 6.78 -18.72 5.17
N LYS A 177 6.62 -18.01 6.29
CA LYS A 177 5.80 -16.80 6.43
C LYS A 177 6.54 -15.54 5.99
N LYS A 178 7.83 -15.65 5.67
CA LYS A 178 8.65 -14.50 5.27
C LYS A 178 8.08 -13.90 3.98
N GLU A 179 7.77 -12.61 4.07
CA GLU A 179 7.27 -11.82 2.95
C GLU A 179 8.39 -11.49 1.97
N ASN A 180 8.06 -11.48 0.67
CA ASN A 180 8.89 -10.90 -0.39
C ASN A 180 8.84 -9.36 -0.37
N LEU A 181 9.50 -8.72 -1.34
CA LEU A 181 9.49 -7.25 -1.48
C LEU A 181 8.08 -6.66 -1.62
N PHE A 182 7.14 -7.44 -2.18
CA PHE A 182 5.75 -7.07 -2.42
C PHE A 182 4.80 -7.51 -1.29
N LYS A 183 5.34 -7.92 -0.14
CA LYS A 183 4.56 -8.26 1.05
C LYS A 183 3.69 -9.51 0.88
N GLU A 184 4.08 -10.44 0.02
CA GLU A 184 3.44 -11.76 -0.20
C GLU A 184 4.34 -12.87 0.37
N SER A 185 3.75 -13.90 0.98
CA SER A 185 4.49 -15.04 1.52
C SER A 185 3.84 -16.38 1.13
N PRO A 186 4.62 -17.47 0.92
CA PRO A 186 4.07 -18.79 0.64
C PRO A 186 3.07 -19.27 1.70
N LEU A 187 3.40 -19.11 2.99
CA LEU A 187 2.50 -19.50 4.07
C LEU A 187 1.25 -18.61 4.15
N GLY A 188 1.40 -17.31 3.90
CA GLY A 188 0.28 -16.39 3.87
C GLY A 188 -0.75 -16.71 2.80
N ASN A 189 -0.28 -17.07 1.60
CA ASN A 189 -1.13 -17.57 0.52
C ASN A 189 -1.86 -18.85 0.92
N LEU A 190 -1.12 -19.83 1.46
CA LEU A 190 -1.70 -21.10 1.90
C LEU A 190 -2.78 -20.92 2.97
N VAL A 191 -2.54 -20.06 3.97
CA VAL A 191 -3.51 -19.78 5.04
C VAL A 191 -4.73 -19.04 4.50
N ALA A 192 -4.56 -18.06 3.61
CA ALA A 192 -5.69 -17.38 2.99
C ALA A 192 -6.52 -18.35 2.12
N ASP A 193 -5.86 -19.26 1.39
CA ASP A 193 -6.53 -20.30 0.61
C ASP A 193 -7.32 -21.26 1.52
N ALA A 194 -6.76 -21.62 2.68
CA ALA A 194 -7.43 -22.46 3.66
C ALA A 194 -8.72 -21.81 4.19
N GLN A 195 -8.67 -20.53 4.56
CA GLN A 195 -9.85 -19.81 5.04
C GLN A 195 -10.91 -19.66 3.95
N LEU A 196 -10.50 -19.33 2.72
CA LEU A 196 -11.40 -19.28 1.57
C LEU A 196 -12.08 -20.64 1.30
N PHE A 197 -11.30 -21.72 1.34
CA PHE A 197 -11.79 -23.07 1.10
C PHE A 197 -12.79 -23.50 2.17
N ILE A 198 -12.47 -23.33 3.45
CA ILE A 198 -13.35 -23.73 4.56
C ILE A 198 -14.63 -22.90 4.58
N ALA A 199 -14.56 -21.59 4.31
CA ALA A 199 -15.76 -20.77 4.20
C ALA A 199 -16.74 -21.31 3.14
N ASN A 200 -16.22 -21.71 1.97
CA ASN A 200 -17.02 -22.31 0.92
C ASN A 200 -17.54 -23.72 1.30
N GLN A 201 -16.74 -24.53 2.00
CA GLN A 201 -17.19 -25.84 2.51
C GLN A 201 -18.31 -25.74 3.55
N GLU A 202 -18.30 -24.68 4.36
CA GLU A 202 -19.36 -24.41 5.34
C GLU A 202 -20.65 -23.84 4.72
N GLY A 203 -20.69 -23.68 3.39
CA GLY A 203 -21.89 -23.28 2.64
C GLY A 203 -22.01 -21.79 2.35
N PHE A 204 -21.01 -20.98 2.71
CA PHE A 204 -20.95 -19.59 2.23
C PHE A 204 -20.50 -19.57 0.76
N SER A 205 -21.01 -18.63 -0.04
CA SER A 205 -20.43 -18.32 -1.36
C SER A 205 -19.39 -17.22 -1.16
N VAL A 206 -18.10 -17.56 -1.11
CA VAL A 206 -17.03 -16.60 -0.80
C VAL A 206 -16.06 -16.48 -1.98
N ASP A 207 -15.83 -15.26 -2.44
CA ASP A 207 -14.96 -14.93 -3.57
C ASP A 207 -13.50 -14.71 -3.14
N ALA A 208 -13.27 -14.19 -1.94
CA ALA A 208 -11.95 -13.76 -1.48
C ALA A 208 -11.72 -14.02 0.01
N ALA A 209 -10.45 -14.15 0.40
CA ALA A 209 -10.04 -14.13 1.80
C ALA A 209 -8.97 -13.07 2.03
N LEU A 210 -9.01 -12.41 3.19
CA LEU A 210 -7.96 -11.50 3.65
C LEU A 210 -7.48 -11.91 5.04
N VAL A 211 -6.16 -12.03 5.21
CA VAL A 211 -5.51 -12.48 6.45
C VAL A 211 -4.42 -11.49 6.84
N ASN A 212 -4.39 -11.00 8.08
CA ASN A 212 -3.33 -10.08 8.50
C ASN A 212 -2.04 -10.87 8.73
N SER A 213 -0.91 -10.39 8.18
CA SER A 213 0.38 -11.09 8.30
C SER A 213 0.80 -11.35 9.75
N GLY A 214 0.38 -10.48 10.69
CA GLY A 214 0.66 -10.63 12.12
C GLY A 214 0.04 -11.87 12.77
N SER A 215 -1.01 -12.45 12.16
CA SER A 215 -1.63 -13.70 12.61
C SER A 215 -0.74 -14.92 12.39
N LEU A 216 0.21 -14.85 11.46
CA LEU A 216 1.17 -15.92 11.17
C LEU A 216 2.32 -15.87 12.18
N ARG A 217 2.37 -16.79 13.14
CA ARG A 217 3.29 -16.75 14.29
C ARG A 217 4.58 -17.52 14.05
N SER A 218 4.49 -18.64 13.34
CA SER A 218 5.62 -19.47 12.94
C SER A 218 5.58 -19.75 11.45
N ASP A 219 6.74 -20.12 10.88
CA ASP A 219 6.75 -20.88 9.64
C ASP A 219 6.06 -22.23 9.84
N LEU A 220 5.54 -22.83 8.77
CA LEU A 220 5.01 -24.18 8.80
C LEU A 220 6.16 -25.18 8.54
N LEU A 221 6.55 -25.85 9.61
CA LEU A 221 7.59 -26.87 9.55
C LEU A 221 7.10 -28.11 8.81
N VAL A 222 7.97 -28.65 7.96
CA VAL A 222 7.76 -29.91 7.23
C VAL A 222 8.81 -30.90 7.72
N ASN A 223 8.39 -32.11 8.07
CA ASN A 223 9.29 -33.16 8.53
C ASN A 223 10.09 -33.78 7.35
N PRO A 224 11.19 -34.49 7.62
CA PRO A 224 12.01 -35.12 6.56
C PRO A 224 11.24 -36.11 5.66
N ASP A 225 10.16 -36.71 6.15
CA ASP A 225 9.27 -37.60 5.39
C ASP A 225 8.16 -36.83 4.63
N ARG A 226 8.24 -35.50 4.60
CA ARG A 226 7.25 -34.53 4.08
C ARG A 226 5.95 -34.45 4.87
N SER A 227 5.85 -35.13 6.01
CA SER A 227 4.65 -35.02 6.86
C SER A 227 4.58 -33.63 7.51
N ILE A 228 3.36 -33.16 7.71
CA ILE A 228 3.01 -31.99 8.51
C ILE A 228 2.11 -32.48 9.64
N THR A 229 2.54 -32.25 10.88
CA THR A 229 1.75 -32.64 12.06
C THR A 229 0.85 -31.52 12.54
N TYR A 230 -0.14 -31.89 13.36
CA TYR A 230 -0.97 -30.93 14.08
C TYR A 230 -0.13 -29.92 14.86
N GLY A 231 0.92 -30.40 15.55
CA GLY A 231 1.84 -29.54 16.29
C GLY A 231 2.61 -28.55 15.41
N ASN A 232 2.90 -28.89 14.15
CA ASN A 232 3.48 -27.95 13.20
C ASN A 232 2.46 -26.87 12.79
N ALA A 233 1.21 -27.26 12.54
CA ALA A 233 0.17 -26.36 12.06
C ALA A 233 -0.34 -25.39 13.13
N ILE A 234 -0.60 -25.83 14.36
CA ILE A 234 -1.15 -24.97 15.43
C ILE A 234 -0.21 -23.81 15.80
N ARG A 235 1.11 -23.98 15.59
CA ARG A 235 2.10 -22.92 15.79
C ARG A 235 1.99 -21.79 14.78
N VAL A 236 1.35 -22.02 13.64
CA VAL A 236 1.18 -21.01 12.58
C VAL A 236 0.14 -19.97 12.98
N GLN A 237 -1.07 -20.39 13.34
CA GLN A 237 -2.14 -19.51 13.83
C GLN A 237 -2.64 -20.04 15.18
N PRO A 238 -2.18 -19.50 16.31
CA PRO A 238 -2.55 -19.98 17.64
C PRO A 238 -3.62 -19.12 18.34
N PHE A 239 -4.34 -18.26 17.59
CA PHE A 239 -5.23 -17.25 18.18
C PHE A 239 -6.67 -17.69 18.31
N ASN A 240 -7.11 -18.67 17.52
CA ASN A 240 -8.50 -19.13 17.49
C ASN A 240 -9.50 -17.99 17.23
N ASN A 241 -9.14 -17.04 16.34
CA ASN A 241 -10.01 -15.91 16.03
C ASN A 241 -11.23 -16.39 15.22
N PRO A 242 -12.43 -15.86 15.48
CA PRO A 242 -13.56 -16.02 14.57
C PRO A 242 -13.24 -15.52 13.16
N LEU A 243 -13.82 -16.17 12.16
CA LEU A 243 -13.76 -15.77 10.75
C LEU A 243 -15.12 -15.23 10.30
N TYR A 244 -15.15 -13.97 9.86
CA TYR A 244 -16.35 -13.26 9.43
C TYR A 244 -16.46 -13.28 7.92
N VAL A 245 -17.66 -13.53 7.39
CA VAL A 245 -17.96 -13.40 5.96
C VAL A 245 -18.76 -12.12 5.74
N VAL A 246 -18.18 -11.19 5.00
CA VAL A 246 -18.76 -9.86 4.75
C VAL A 246 -18.93 -9.67 3.25
N GLN A 247 -20.11 -9.25 2.82
CA GLN A 247 -20.37 -8.78 1.47
C GLN A 247 -19.99 -7.31 1.35
N LEU A 248 -19.14 -6.98 0.38
CA LEU A 248 -18.68 -5.65 0.05
C LEU A 248 -18.99 -5.33 -1.41
N LEU A 249 -19.02 -4.05 -1.77
CA LEU A 249 -18.85 -3.62 -3.15
C LEU A 249 -17.36 -3.70 -3.55
N GLY A 250 -17.08 -3.86 -4.85
CA GLY A 250 -15.71 -3.86 -5.39
C GLY A 250 -14.91 -2.61 -4.99
N GLU A 251 -15.55 -1.44 -4.94
CA GLU A 251 -14.93 -0.20 -4.48
C GLU A 251 -14.56 -0.23 -2.98
N GLN A 252 -15.37 -0.89 -2.16
CA GLN A 252 -15.11 -1.04 -0.73
C GLN A 252 -13.95 -2.01 -0.52
N LEU A 253 -13.90 -3.13 -1.24
CA LEU A 253 -12.76 -4.06 -1.21
C LEU A 253 -11.46 -3.38 -1.66
N LEU A 254 -11.51 -2.57 -2.73
CA LEU A 254 -10.37 -1.76 -3.17
C LEU A 254 -9.92 -0.78 -2.08
N THR A 255 -10.87 -0.19 -1.35
CA THR A 255 -10.57 0.69 -0.22
C THR A 255 -9.90 -0.07 0.92
N VAL A 256 -10.41 -1.24 1.31
CA VAL A 256 -9.78 -2.12 2.33
C VAL A 256 -8.34 -2.46 1.95
N LEU A 257 -8.12 -2.92 0.71
CA LEU A 257 -6.78 -3.28 0.25
C LEU A 257 -5.84 -2.07 0.18
N ASN A 258 -6.33 -0.87 -0.16
CA ASN A 258 -5.51 0.35 -0.12
C ASN A 258 -5.05 0.73 1.29
N LYS A 259 -5.86 0.46 2.32
CA LYS A 259 -5.49 0.74 3.71
C LYS A 259 -4.23 0.01 4.16
N GLN A 260 -3.91 -1.14 3.55
CA GLN A 260 -2.70 -1.90 3.89
C GLN A 260 -1.41 -1.12 3.62
N TYR A 261 -1.44 -0.15 2.69
CA TYR A 261 -0.27 0.65 2.31
C TYR A 261 -0.08 1.92 3.14
N GLN A 262 -1.00 2.22 4.06
CA GLN A 262 -0.88 3.37 4.96
C GLN A 262 0.18 3.14 6.05
N ASN A 263 0.68 4.22 6.64
CA ASN A 263 1.61 4.20 7.77
C ASN A 263 2.83 3.31 7.53
N ASN A 264 3.47 3.46 6.36
CA ASN A 264 4.60 2.65 5.92
C ASN A 264 4.29 1.14 5.88
N GLN A 265 3.12 0.79 5.33
CA GLN A 265 2.67 -0.58 5.11
C GLN A 265 2.51 -1.42 6.39
N LYS A 266 2.13 -0.77 7.50
CA LYS A 266 2.02 -1.40 8.83
C LYS A 266 1.00 -2.56 8.86
N TYR A 267 -0.05 -2.48 8.05
CA TYR A 267 -1.21 -3.40 8.11
C TYR A 267 -1.27 -4.34 6.92
N THR A 268 -0.15 -5.01 6.64
CA THR A 268 -0.04 -5.92 5.49
C THR A 268 -1.07 -7.06 5.54
N LEU A 269 -1.70 -7.34 4.39
CA LEU A 269 -2.70 -8.39 4.21
C LEU A 269 -2.21 -9.47 3.24
N GLN A 270 -2.37 -10.75 3.57
CA GLN A 270 -2.28 -11.87 2.65
C GLN A 270 -3.68 -12.11 2.05
N ASN A 271 -3.77 -12.58 0.80
CA ASN A 271 -5.04 -12.69 0.09
C ASN A 271 -5.19 -14.00 -0.68
N ALA A 272 -6.43 -14.45 -0.86
CA ALA A 272 -6.81 -15.59 -1.69
C ALA A 272 -8.06 -15.26 -2.53
N GLY A 273 -8.26 -16.00 -3.62
CA GLY A 273 -9.39 -15.85 -4.55
C GLY A 273 -9.31 -14.64 -5.48
N ILE A 274 -8.53 -13.62 -5.09
CA ILE A 274 -8.26 -12.40 -5.86
C ILE A 274 -6.78 -12.16 -6.07
N SER A 275 -6.46 -11.42 -7.14
CA SER A 275 -5.18 -10.74 -7.34
C SER A 275 -5.44 -9.26 -7.62
N TYR A 276 -4.46 -8.38 -7.39
CA TYR A 276 -4.63 -6.96 -7.67
C TYR A 276 -3.35 -6.33 -8.23
N SER A 277 -3.53 -5.24 -8.96
CA SER A 277 -2.44 -4.40 -9.44
C SER A 277 -2.34 -3.13 -8.60
N TYR A 278 -1.13 -2.66 -8.32
CA TYR A 278 -0.89 -1.42 -7.57
C TYR A 278 0.33 -0.67 -8.08
N THR A 279 0.36 0.64 -7.87
CA THR A 279 1.44 1.53 -8.33
C THR A 279 1.84 2.50 -7.23
N ASP A 280 2.84 3.35 -7.48
CA ASP A 280 3.29 4.33 -6.49
C ASP A 280 2.20 5.40 -6.20
N SER A 281 2.39 6.21 -5.17
CA SER A 281 1.45 7.26 -4.76
C SER A 281 2.23 8.47 -4.24
N ALA A 282 1.78 9.68 -4.59
CA ALA A 282 2.38 10.94 -4.11
C ALA A 282 2.26 11.10 -2.59
N ASN A 283 1.33 10.37 -1.97
CA ASN A 283 1.11 10.45 -0.55
C ASN A 283 2.23 9.71 0.21
N SER A 284 3.12 10.46 0.85
CA SER A 284 4.21 9.90 1.66
C SER A 284 3.73 8.98 2.80
N THR A 285 2.51 9.16 3.29
CA THR A 285 1.89 8.31 4.32
C THR A 285 1.19 7.07 3.75
N GLN A 286 0.99 7.03 2.44
CA GLN A 286 0.45 5.89 1.69
C GLN A 286 1.17 5.80 0.33
N PRO A 287 2.41 5.27 0.30
CA PRO A 287 3.29 5.33 -0.86
C PRO A 287 2.82 4.48 -2.05
N PHE A 288 1.75 3.70 -1.90
CA PHE A 288 1.18 2.88 -2.97
C PHE A 288 -0.35 3.02 -3.04
N LYS A 289 -0.88 2.83 -4.26
CA LYS A 289 -2.31 2.85 -4.54
C LYS A 289 -2.70 1.69 -5.46
N LEU A 290 -3.78 0.99 -5.12
CA LEU A 290 -4.35 -0.04 -5.99
C LEU A 290 -4.99 0.55 -7.24
N ILE A 291 -4.95 -0.22 -8.30
CA ILE A 291 -5.48 0.10 -9.63
C ILE A 291 -6.75 -0.70 -9.89
N ASP A 292 -6.64 -2.02 -9.78
CA ASP A 292 -7.70 -2.96 -10.09
C ASP A 292 -7.62 -4.21 -9.20
N ILE A 293 -8.71 -4.97 -9.21
CA ILE A 293 -8.81 -6.27 -8.56
C ILE A 293 -9.35 -7.25 -9.60
N THR A 294 -8.75 -8.43 -9.65
CA THR A 294 -9.14 -9.52 -10.52
C THR A 294 -9.42 -10.78 -9.71
N LYS A 295 -10.36 -11.60 -10.17
CA LYS A 295 -10.58 -12.95 -9.65
C LYS A 295 -9.49 -13.89 -10.17
N LYS A 296 -9.46 -15.11 -9.64
CA LYS A 296 -8.51 -16.17 -10.07
C LYS A 296 -8.58 -16.50 -11.57
N ASP A 297 -9.73 -16.31 -12.22
CA ASP A 297 -9.93 -16.49 -13.67
C ASP A 297 -9.51 -15.26 -14.51
N GLN A 298 -8.87 -14.27 -13.87
CA GLN A 298 -8.46 -12.98 -14.45
C GLN A 298 -9.60 -12.02 -14.82
N SER A 299 -10.85 -12.37 -14.53
CA SER A 299 -11.96 -11.41 -14.67
C SER A 299 -11.80 -10.25 -13.67
N SER A 300 -12.09 -9.03 -14.10
CA SER A 300 -12.06 -7.85 -13.24
C SER A 300 -13.26 -7.83 -12.29
N ILE A 301 -13.09 -7.27 -11.09
CA ILE A 301 -14.18 -6.97 -10.15
C ILE A 301 -14.52 -5.48 -10.28
N PRO A 302 -15.64 -5.11 -10.95
CA PRO A 302 -16.05 -3.72 -11.09
C PRO A 302 -16.41 -3.08 -9.74
N PRO A 303 -16.29 -1.74 -9.61
CA PRO A 303 -16.59 -1.01 -8.37
C PRO A 303 -17.96 -1.31 -7.76
N ASN A 304 -18.98 -1.49 -8.59
CA ASN A 304 -20.37 -1.72 -8.18
C ASN A 304 -20.76 -3.20 -8.05
N GLN A 305 -19.86 -4.14 -8.34
CA GLN A 305 -20.13 -5.56 -8.16
C GLN A 305 -19.96 -5.95 -6.69
N THR A 306 -20.85 -6.79 -6.18
CA THR A 306 -20.69 -7.36 -4.84
C THR A 306 -19.66 -8.48 -4.82
N VAL A 307 -18.90 -8.55 -3.73
CA VAL A 307 -17.86 -9.55 -3.48
C VAL A 307 -17.97 -10.01 -2.03
N ASN A 308 -18.05 -11.32 -1.83
CA ASN A 308 -18.10 -11.89 -0.48
C ASN A 308 -16.69 -12.24 -0.03
N VAL A 309 -16.28 -11.69 1.11
CA VAL A 309 -14.91 -11.78 1.62
C VAL A 309 -14.91 -12.40 3.00
N VAL A 310 -14.10 -13.45 3.21
CA VAL A 310 -13.82 -13.97 4.55
C VAL A 310 -12.60 -13.27 5.14
N VAL A 311 -12.73 -12.80 6.38
CA VAL A 311 -11.67 -12.08 7.11
C VAL A 311 -11.64 -12.54 8.56
N ASN A 312 -10.46 -12.53 9.19
CA ASN A 312 -10.38 -12.83 10.62
C ASN A 312 -10.83 -11.64 11.50
N GLU A 313 -11.19 -11.94 12.75
CA GLU A 313 -11.71 -10.96 13.72
C GLU A 313 -10.83 -9.72 13.87
N TYR A 314 -9.50 -9.91 13.87
CA TYR A 314 -8.56 -8.80 13.93
C TYR A 314 -8.82 -7.81 12.80
N ILE A 315 -8.88 -8.25 11.53
CA ILE A 315 -9.15 -7.36 10.41
C ILE A 315 -10.56 -6.75 10.53
N TYR A 316 -11.57 -7.56 10.84
CA TYR A 316 -12.97 -7.13 10.88
C TYR A 316 -13.22 -6.01 11.91
N THR A 317 -12.58 -6.09 13.07
CA THR A 317 -12.81 -5.18 14.20
C THR A 317 -11.79 -4.04 14.32
N HIS A 318 -10.71 -4.06 13.54
CA HIS A 318 -9.63 -3.08 13.64
C HIS A 318 -10.03 -1.71 13.08
N ASP A 319 -9.72 -0.63 13.81
CA ASP A 319 -10.15 0.75 13.54
C ASP A 319 -9.85 1.25 12.12
N VAL A 320 -8.79 0.76 11.47
CA VAL A 320 -8.42 1.13 10.10
C VAL A 320 -9.36 0.52 9.05
N PHE A 321 -9.86 -0.70 9.29
CA PHE A 321 -10.63 -1.46 8.30
C PHE A 321 -12.11 -1.55 8.65
N ASN A 322 -12.46 -1.62 9.94
CA ASN A 322 -13.82 -1.74 10.45
C ASN A 322 -14.78 -0.69 9.88
N PRO A 323 -14.41 0.62 9.73
CA PRO A 323 -15.29 1.60 9.12
C PRO A 323 -15.73 1.27 7.69
N ILE A 324 -14.97 0.44 6.97
CA ILE A 324 -15.30 0.00 5.61
C ILE A 324 -16.14 -1.27 5.67
N PHE A 325 -15.79 -2.24 6.53
CA PHE A 325 -16.61 -3.44 6.73
C PHE A 325 -18.00 -3.13 7.30
N ALA A 326 -18.13 -2.09 8.12
CA ALA A 326 -19.41 -1.62 8.66
C ALA A 326 -20.35 -1.05 7.59
N GLN A 327 -19.84 -0.71 6.40
CA GLN A 327 -20.65 -0.31 5.25
C GLN A 327 -21.11 -1.52 4.41
N GLY A 328 -20.51 -2.69 4.64
CA GLY A 328 -20.90 -3.94 4.01
C GLY A 328 -22.00 -4.67 4.76
N GLN A 329 -22.43 -5.81 4.21
CA GLN A 329 -23.38 -6.70 4.87
C GLN A 329 -22.65 -7.90 5.48
N LEU A 330 -22.75 -8.07 6.80
CA LEU A 330 -22.29 -9.30 7.46
C LEU A 330 -23.22 -10.46 7.06
N LEU A 331 -22.66 -11.45 6.36
CA LEU A 331 -23.41 -12.64 5.93
C LEU A 331 -23.39 -13.74 6.99
N GLY A 332 -22.34 -13.78 7.82
CA GLY A 332 -22.24 -14.72 8.93
C GLY A 332 -20.82 -14.84 9.46
N ILE A 333 -20.66 -15.80 10.37
CA ILE A 333 -19.39 -16.17 10.99
C ILE A 333 -19.24 -17.67 10.74
N LEU A 334 -18.05 -18.11 10.34
CA LEU A 334 -17.76 -19.54 10.20
C LEU A 334 -17.90 -20.24 11.56
N LYS A 335 -18.21 -21.53 11.52
CA LYS A 335 -18.14 -22.42 12.68
C LYS A 335 -16.68 -22.61 13.09
N ALA A 336 -15.80 -22.82 12.11
CA ALA A 336 -14.37 -22.90 12.35
C ALA A 336 -13.74 -21.52 12.64
N THR A 337 -12.83 -21.47 13.60
CA THR A 337 -11.92 -20.35 13.80
C THR A 337 -10.80 -20.33 12.76
N ASP A 338 -9.94 -19.30 12.74
CA ASP A 338 -8.75 -19.24 11.89
C ASP A 338 -7.84 -20.47 12.03
N THR A 339 -7.65 -20.92 13.28
CA THR A 339 -6.82 -22.05 13.67
C THR A 339 -7.44 -23.37 13.19
N GLU A 340 -8.72 -23.55 13.47
CA GLU A 340 -9.48 -24.74 13.09
C GLU A 340 -9.64 -24.84 11.56
N ALA A 341 -9.89 -23.74 10.87
CA ALA A 341 -10.00 -23.69 9.42
C ALA A 341 -8.68 -24.12 8.76
N PHE A 342 -7.54 -23.65 9.28
CA PHE A 342 -6.24 -24.07 8.75
C PHE A 342 -6.01 -25.58 8.95
N ILE A 343 -6.26 -26.10 10.15
CA ILE A 343 -6.11 -27.53 10.45
C ILE A 343 -7.08 -28.38 9.61
N ALA A 344 -8.33 -27.95 9.45
CA ALA A 344 -9.35 -28.65 8.67
C ALA A 344 -8.99 -28.68 7.18
N TYR A 345 -8.49 -27.56 6.63
CA TYR A 345 -8.00 -27.51 5.26
C TYR A 345 -6.86 -28.50 5.04
N LEU A 346 -5.85 -28.48 5.92
CA LEU A 346 -4.70 -29.38 5.85
C LEU A 346 -5.12 -30.87 5.88
N THR A 347 -6.05 -31.19 6.78
CA THR A 347 -6.65 -32.54 6.91
C THR A 347 -7.39 -32.94 5.65
N THR A 348 -8.18 -32.03 5.09
CA THR A 348 -8.91 -32.26 3.83
C THR A 348 -7.94 -32.52 2.67
N GLN A 349 -6.83 -31.76 2.57
CA GLN A 349 -5.81 -32.01 1.54
C GLN A 349 -5.19 -33.40 1.67
N LYS A 350 -4.93 -33.86 2.91
CA LYS A 350 -4.44 -35.22 3.16
C LYS A 350 -5.43 -36.29 2.72
N GLU A 351 -6.70 -36.15 3.09
CA GLU A 351 -7.77 -37.10 2.72
C GLU A 351 -7.95 -37.18 1.20
N GLN A 352 -7.78 -36.05 0.51
CA GLN A 352 -7.82 -35.96 -0.94
C GLN A 352 -6.52 -36.37 -1.64
N GLN A 353 -5.49 -36.79 -0.87
CA GLN A 353 -4.17 -37.14 -1.38
C GLN A 353 -3.54 -36.03 -2.24
N ARG A 354 -3.71 -34.78 -1.80
CA ARG A 354 -3.16 -33.57 -2.45
C ARG A 354 -2.05 -32.99 -1.58
N PRO A 355 -0.78 -33.28 -1.87
CA PRO A 355 0.33 -32.64 -1.17
C PRO A 355 0.30 -31.12 -1.36
N LEU A 356 0.69 -30.38 -0.33
CA LEU A 356 0.71 -28.92 -0.37
C LEU A 356 1.86 -28.41 -1.25
N ASP A 357 1.53 -27.50 -2.17
CA ASP A 357 2.47 -26.73 -2.99
C ASP A 357 2.31 -25.23 -2.69
N ALA A 358 2.69 -24.84 -1.47
CA ALA A 358 2.58 -23.44 -1.03
C ALA A 358 3.69 -22.59 -1.66
N LYS A 359 3.32 -21.57 -2.41
CA LYS A 359 4.25 -20.71 -3.15
C LYS A 359 3.73 -19.27 -3.27
N ILE A 360 4.59 -18.41 -3.78
CA ILE A 360 4.23 -17.06 -4.22
C ILE A 360 3.61 -17.19 -5.62
N ASP A 361 2.37 -16.74 -5.76
CA ASP A 361 1.59 -16.84 -7.02
C ASP A 361 1.47 -15.48 -7.73
N ASN A 362 2.17 -14.45 -7.24
CA ASN A 362 2.08 -13.06 -7.70
C ASN A 362 0.65 -12.50 -7.56
N ARG A 363 0.04 -12.71 -6.39
CA ARG A 363 -1.30 -12.19 -6.09
C ARG A 363 -1.29 -10.66 -5.95
N LYS A 364 -0.12 -10.06 -5.79
CA LYS A 364 0.12 -8.62 -5.66
C LYS A 364 1.06 -8.17 -6.77
N ASN A 365 0.54 -7.43 -7.74
CA ASN A 365 1.28 -7.02 -8.94
C ASN A 365 1.64 -5.54 -8.87
N TYR A 366 2.89 -5.25 -8.50
CA TYR A 366 3.39 -3.88 -8.52
C TYR A 366 3.73 -3.46 -9.94
N ILE A 367 3.22 -2.31 -10.35
CA ILE A 367 3.49 -1.71 -11.64
C ILE A 367 4.07 -0.31 -11.41
N PRO A 368 5.38 -0.10 -11.61
CA PRO A 368 6.01 1.19 -11.35
C PRO A 368 5.55 2.24 -12.37
N PHE A 369 5.52 3.51 -11.96
CA PHE A 369 5.15 4.56 -12.91
C PHE A 369 6.05 4.67 -14.12
N SER A 370 7.33 4.33 -14.00
CA SER A 370 8.26 4.30 -15.13
C SER A 370 7.79 3.37 -16.26
N GLY A 371 6.97 2.35 -15.97
CA GLY A 371 6.38 1.43 -16.94
C GLY A 371 5.17 1.98 -17.72
N LEU A 372 4.58 3.13 -17.32
CA LEU A 372 3.40 3.68 -18.00
C LEU A 372 3.73 4.09 -19.44
N THR A 373 3.04 3.46 -20.40
CA THR A 373 3.13 3.72 -21.84
C THR A 373 1.74 3.73 -22.46
N ALA A 374 1.57 4.38 -23.61
CA ALA A 374 0.30 4.47 -24.31
C ALA A 374 0.49 4.40 -25.83
N ASN A 375 -0.64 4.32 -26.56
CA ASN A 375 -0.70 4.56 -27.99
C ASN A 375 -1.57 5.79 -28.22
N THR A 376 -1.04 6.81 -28.90
CA THR A 376 -1.81 7.98 -29.31
C THR A 376 -2.03 7.92 -30.82
N THR A 377 -3.25 8.18 -31.28
CA THR A 377 -3.61 8.35 -32.70
C THR A 377 -4.16 9.74 -32.92
N VAL A 378 -3.84 10.36 -34.05
CA VAL A 378 -4.34 11.69 -34.41
C VAL A 378 -5.03 11.61 -35.77
N LEU A 379 -6.32 11.94 -35.83
CA LEU A 379 -7.12 11.85 -37.05
C LEU A 379 -7.72 13.20 -37.41
N ASP A 380 -7.73 13.53 -38.70
CA ASP A 380 -8.47 14.67 -39.24
C ASP A 380 -9.97 14.37 -39.12
N LYS A 381 -10.69 15.20 -38.37
CA LYS A 381 -12.08 14.92 -37.93
C LYS A 381 -13.04 14.77 -39.11
N ASP A 382 -12.87 15.62 -40.13
CA ASP A 382 -13.80 15.78 -41.25
C ASP A 382 -13.07 15.87 -42.61
N GLN A 383 -11.78 15.52 -42.65
CA GLN A 383 -10.92 15.60 -43.83
C GLN A 383 -10.74 17.03 -44.38
N THR A 384 -11.05 18.04 -43.56
CA THR A 384 -10.89 19.45 -43.93
C THR A 384 -9.57 20.04 -43.44
N GLN A 385 -8.79 19.30 -42.64
CA GLN A 385 -7.57 19.75 -41.99
C GLN A 385 -7.76 20.97 -41.06
N THR A 386 -8.99 21.23 -40.63
CA THR A 386 -9.33 22.31 -39.69
C THR A 386 -9.24 21.88 -38.24
N THR A 387 -9.55 20.61 -37.97
CA THR A 387 -9.74 20.06 -36.63
C THR A 387 -9.25 18.62 -36.59
N TYR A 388 -8.33 18.33 -35.67
CA TYR A 388 -7.84 16.97 -35.45
C TYR A 388 -8.34 16.45 -34.10
N ILE A 389 -8.52 15.15 -34.01
CA ILE A 389 -8.86 14.46 -32.77
C ILE A 389 -7.67 13.60 -32.37
N ALA A 390 -7.03 13.94 -31.26
CA ALA A 390 -6.05 13.07 -30.62
C ALA A 390 -6.78 12.12 -29.67
N THR A 391 -6.57 10.81 -29.85
CA THR A 391 -7.11 9.76 -28.98
C THR A 391 -5.96 8.92 -28.45
N THR A 392 -5.91 8.74 -27.14
CA THR A 392 -4.89 7.92 -26.46
C THR A 392 -5.55 6.73 -25.80
N GLU A 393 -4.99 5.55 -26.02
CA GLU A 393 -5.30 4.33 -25.28
C GLU A 393 -4.09 3.93 -24.44
N LEU A 394 -4.27 3.83 -23.12
CA LEU A 394 -3.22 3.38 -22.21
C LEU A 394 -2.88 1.91 -22.50
N LYS A 395 -1.59 1.59 -22.63
CA LYS A 395 -1.16 0.20 -22.78
C LYS A 395 -1.43 -0.57 -21.49
N GLU A 396 -1.59 -1.87 -21.64
CA GLU A 396 -1.93 -2.83 -20.57
C GLU A 396 -3.30 -2.63 -19.90
N LYS A 397 -4.03 -1.53 -20.16
CA LYS A 397 -5.34 -1.23 -19.55
C LYS A 397 -5.32 -1.33 -18.01
N LYS A 398 -4.21 -0.93 -17.39
CA LYS A 398 -3.91 -1.19 -15.97
C LYS A 398 -3.33 0.01 -15.23
N PHE A 399 -3.78 1.25 -15.48
CA PHE A 399 -3.21 2.41 -14.79
C PHE A 399 -4.24 3.48 -14.44
N PRO A 400 -4.24 4.00 -13.19
CA PRO A 400 -4.96 5.20 -12.85
C PRO A 400 -4.08 6.39 -13.26
N VAL A 401 -4.57 7.19 -14.21
CA VAL A 401 -4.00 8.49 -14.55
C VAL A 401 -4.94 9.58 -14.02
N ASP A 402 -4.40 10.63 -13.41
CA ASP A 402 -5.23 11.72 -12.86
C ASP A 402 -5.82 12.54 -14.01
N SER A 403 -5.03 12.76 -15.05
CA SER A 403 -5.48 13.34 -16.32
C SER A 403 -4.50 13.01 -17.45
N ILE A 404 -4.97 13.08 -18.69
CA ILE A 404 -4.14 13.07 -19.89
C ILE A 404 -4.20 14.46 -20.53
N TYR A 405 -3.07 14.94 -21.05
CA TYR A 405 -3.05 16.13 -21.88
C TYR A 405 -2.08 15.97 -23.05
N TYR A 406 -2.35 16.72 -24.11
CA TYR A 406 -1.60 16.73 -25.35
C TYR A 406 -0.86 18.04 -25.50
N GLN A 407 0.45 18.01 -25.69
CA GLN A 407 1.23 19.17 -26.12
C GLN A 407 1.41 19.09 -27.63
N VAL A 408 0.97 20.13 -28.34
CA VAL A 408 0.91 20.16 -29.80
C VAL A 408 1.62 21.39 -30.32
N TRP A 409 2.53 21.23 -31.28
CA TRP A 409 3.22 22.33 -31.95
C TRP A 409 3.64 21.97 -33.38
N SER A 410 3.86 22.99 -34.20
CA SER A 410 4.38 22.85 -35.55
C SER A 410 5.91 22.73 -35.56
N THR A 411 6.45 21.86 -36.40
CA THR A 411 7.92 21.72 -36.57
C THR A 411 8.57 22.92 -37.26
N LYS A 412 7.80 23.77 -37.95
CA LYS A 412 8.31 24.79 -38.88
C LYS A 412 9.12 25.91 -38.19
N ASN A 413 8.92 26.14 -36.88
CA ASN A 413 9.62 27.16 -36.08
C ASN A 413 9.90 26.71 -34.63
N GLY A 414 10.03 25.40 -34.39
CA GLY A 414 10.17 24.87 -33.02
C GLY A 414 8.87 24.97 -32.22
N THR A 415 8.94 25.21 -30.91
CA THR A 415 7.77 25.19 -30.01
C THR A 415 7.05 26.55 -29.90
N ASP A 416 7.19 27.44 -30.88
CA ASP A 416 6.69 28.82 -30.80
C ASP A 416 5.16 28.92 -30.83
N ASP A 417 4.47 27.88 -31.31
CA ASP A 417 3.02 27.74 -31.31
C ASP A 417 2.51 26.56 -30.47
N LEU A 418 3.30 26.14 -29.47
CA LEU A 418 2.92 25.08 -28.54
C LEU A 418 1.62 25.41 -27.81
N LYS A 419 0.69 24.46 -27.84
CA LYS A 419 -0.57 24.49 -27.10
C LYS A 419 -0.78 23.18 -26.34
N THR A 420 -1.35 23.29 -25.15
CA THR A 420 -1.73 22.15 -24.32
C THR A 420 -3.24 21.95 -24.40
N TYR A 421 -3.66 20.71 -24.67
CA TYR A 421 -5.06 20.31 -24.73
C TYR A 421 -5.33 19.23 -23.69
N THR A 422 -6.14 19.53 -22.68
CA THR A 422 -6.57 18.54 -21.68
C THR A 422 -7.55 17.57 -22.32
N ALA A 423 -7.30 16.27 -22.14
CA ALA A 423 -8.16 15.23 -22.66
C ALA A 423 -9.40 15.02 -21.79
N THR A 424 -10.49 14.61 -22.43
CA THR A 424 -11.68 14.07 -21.76
C THR A 424 -11.61 12.55 -21.78
N ALA A 425 -11.96 11.90 -20.66
CA ALA A 425 -12.07 10.44 -20.59
C ALA A 425 -13.24 9.97 -21.47
N LEU A 426 -12.97 9.04 -22.39
CA LEU A 426 -13.99 8.30 -23.13
C LEU A 426 -14.44 7.07 -22.34
N ASP A 427 -13.49 6.44 -21.64
CA ASP A 427 -13.67 5.39 -20.65
C ASP A 427 -12.45 5.38 -19.71
N ASN A 428 -12.28 4.33 -18.91
CA ASN A 428 -11.19 4.22 -17.92
C ASN A 428 -9.78 4.18 -18.53
N TYR A 429 -9.63 3.89 -19.82
CA TYR A 429 -8.33 3.67 -20.47
C TYR A 429 -8.14 4.48 -21.75
N ARG A 430 -9.20 5.10 -22.26
CA ARG A 430 -9.18 5.91 -23.48
C ARG A 430 -9.54 7.36 -23.20
N PHE A 431 -8.74 8.26 -23.76
CA PHE A 431 -8.86 9.70 -23.58
C PHE A 431 -8.80 10.40 -24.92
N SER A 432 -9.56 11.48 -25.09
CA SER A 432 -9.61 12.22 -26.36
C SER A 432 -9.59 13.73 -26.14
N ALA A 433 -8.93 14.45 -27.05
CA ALA A 433 -9.01 15.90 -27.12
C ALA A 433 -9.17 16.36 -28.57
N THR A 434 -9.90 17.46 -28.74
CA THR A 434 -10.02 18.16 -30.02
C THR A 434 -8.91 19.20 -30.13
N ILE A 435 -8.21 19.22 -31.27
CA ILE A 435 -7.11 20.12 -31.61
C ILE A 435 -7.57 21.01 -32.78
N PRO A 436 -7.99 22.26 -32.52
CA PRO A 436 -8.34 23.21 -33.57
C PRO A 436 -7.07 23.83 -34.15
N ILE A 437 -6.86 23.70 -35.47
CA ILE A 437 -5.69 24.28 -36.15
C ILE A 437 -5.71 25.80 -36.12
N ALA A 438 -6.88 26.42 -35.94
CA ALA A 438 -7.02 27.86 -35.75
C ALA A 438 -6.27 28.41 -34.51
N ASN A 439 -5.85 27.54 -33.58
CA ASN A 439 -5.07 27.91 -32.40
C ASN A 439 -3.54 27.89 -32.63
N HIS A 440 -3.11 27.43 -33.81
CA HIS A 440 -1.72 27.29 -34.20
C HIS A 440 -1.37 28.23 -35.36
N LYS A 441 -0.08 28.47 -35.59
CA LYS A 441 0.37 29.58 -36.44
C LYS A 441 0.68 29.18 -37.88
N THR A 442 1.09 27.94 -38.13
CA THR A 442 1.69 27.56 -39.41
C THR A 442 1.15 26.24 -39.97
N ALA A 443 1.05 26.12 -41.29
CA ALA A 443 0.85 24.82 -41.94
C ALA A 443 2.18 24.04 -42.03
N GLY A 444 2.12 22.71 -41.98
CA GLY A 444 3.31 21.85 -41.97
C GLY A 444 3.11 20.57 -41.15
N ASP A 445 4.21 19.96 -40.74
CA ASP A 445 4.21 18.79 -39.86
C ASP A 445 4.10 19.23 -38.41
N TYR A 446 3.21 18.59 -37.68
CA TYR A 446 2.92 18.82 -36.28
C TYR A 446 3.36 17.63 -35.44
N VAL A 447 3.87 17.92 -34.25
CA VAL A 447 4.14 16.93 -33.20
C VAL A 447 3.01 17.00 -32.18
N VAL A 448 2.57 15.84 -31.73
CA VAL A 448 1.66 15.66 -30.60
C VAL A 448 2.35 14.79 -29.58
N GLU A 449 2.79 15.38 -28.48
CA GLU A 449 3.28 14.63 -27.33
C GLU A 449 2.15 14.45 -26.32
N THR A 450 2.01 13.22 -25.85
CA THR A 450 0.99 12.85 -24.90
C THR A 450 1.62 12.62 -23.55
N TYR A 451 1.04 13.27 -22.55
CA TYR A 451 1.50 13.18 -21.18
C TYR A 451 0.37 12.72 -20.27
N ALA A 452 0.71 11.86 -19.31
CA ALA A 452 -0.12 11.62 -18.15
C ALA A 452 0.32 12.53 -17.02
N MET A 453 -0.65 13.14 -16.35
CA MET A 453 -0.49 13.58 -14.98
C MET A 453 -0.71 12.38 -14.08
N VAL A 454 0.31 12.05 -13.31
CA VAL A 454 0.20 11.06 -12.26
C VAL A 454 0.94 11.62 -11.05
N ASN A 455 0.25 11.75 -9.91
CA ASN A 455 0.89 12.19 -8.67
C ASN A 455 1.53 13.59 -8.74
N GLY A 456 0.96 14.49 -9.54
CA GLY A 456 1.49 15.85 -9.74
C GLY A 456 2.73 15.91 -10.62
N GLU A 457 3.20 14.77 -11.14
CA GLU A 457 4.28 14.69 -12.11
C GLU A 457 3.74 14.50 -13.53
N HIS A 458 4.38 15.20 -14.46
CA HIS A 458 4.09 15.18 -15.88
C HIS A 458 4.99 14.14 -16.55
N LYS A 459 4.42 13.03 -16.99
CA LYS A 459 5.19 11.98 -17.68
C LYS A 459 4.76 11.86 -19.13
N LYS A 460 5.71 11.96 -20.06
CA LYS A 460 5.48 11.63 -21.47
C LYS A 460 5.23 10.13 -21.59
N ILE A 461 4.09 9.74 -22.16
CA ILE A 461 3.65 8.34 -22.27
C ILE A 461 3.52 7.84 -23.70
N ALA A 462 3.40 8.77 -24.66
CA ALA A 462 3.30 8.50 -26.08
C ALA A 462 3.60 9.78 -26.88
N ASP A 463 3.79 9.63 -28.18
CA ASP A 463 3.78 10.73 -29.14
C ASP A 463 3.18 10.25 -30.47
N ASN A 464 2.82 11.23 -31.31
CA ASN A 464 2.44 11.02 -32.70
C ASN A 464 2.70 12.30 -33.50
N THR A 465 2.53 12.25 -34.81
CA THR A 465 2.64 13.39 -35.72
C THR A 465 1.48 13.43 -36.70
N PHE A 466 1.12 14.60 -37.18
CA PHE A 466 0.17 14.76 -38.28
C PHE A 466 0.59 15.93 -39.18
N ARG A 467 0.03 16.01 -40.39
CA ARG A 467 0.37 17.07 -41.35
C ARG A 467 -0.84 17.90 -41.71
N VAL A 468 -0.69 19.22 -41.63
CA VAL A 468 -1.63 20.22 -42.16
C VAL A 468 -1.11 20.70 -43.51
N GLY A 469 -1.90 20.49 -44.56
CA GLY A 469 -1.57 20.98 -45.89
C GLY A 469 -1.53 22.50 -45.96
N GLN A 470 -0.80 23.05 -46.93
CA GLN A 470 -0.90 24.47 -47.22
C GLN A 470 -2.29 24.78 -47.77
N ALA A 471 -2.88 25.90 -47.34
CA ALA A 471 -4.17 26.35 -47.82
C ALA A 471 -4.17 26.48 -49.34
N LYS A 472 -4.99 25.67 -50.01
CA LYS A 472 -5.23 25.80 -51.46
C LYS A 472 -6.27 26.90 -51.66
N MET A 473 -5.79 28.11 -51.91
CA MET A 473 -6.66 29.24 -52.26
C MET A 473 -7.32 29.00 -53.62
N SER A 474 -8.61 29.30 -53.73
CA SER A 474 -9.29 29.39 -55.02
C SER A 474 -9.71 30.84 -55.30
N ARG A 475 -9.76 31.19 -56.58
CA ARG A 475 -10.11 32.53 -57.05
C ARG A 475 -11.21 32.44 -58.09
N GLN A 476 -12.17 33.34 -58.04
CA GLN A 476 -13.18 33.52 -59.07
C GLN A 476 -13.36 35.01 -59.39
N ILE A 477 -13.71 35.29 -60.64
CA ILE A 477 -14.13 36.63 -61.07
C ILE A 477 -15.65 36.62 -61.16
N SER A 478 -16.31 37.60 -60.56
CA SER A 478 -17.76 37.77 -60.57
C SER A 478 -18.16 39.21 -60.88
N ASN A 479 -19.45 39.47 -61.09
CA ASN A 479 -20.01 40.83 -61.29
C ASN A 479 -19.30 41.65 -62.38
N VAL A 480 -18.95 41.01 -63.50
CA VAL A 480 -18.32 41.68 -64.64
C VAL A 480 -19.32 42.63 -65.30
N ASN A 481 -19.07 43.93 -65.19
CA ASN A 481 -19.78 44.97 -65.92
C ASN A 481 -18.87 45.54 -67.01
N VAL A 482 -19.14 45.11 -68.23
CA VAL A 482 -18.40 45.52 -69.43
C VAL A 482 -18.61 46.99 -69.81
N LEU A 483 -19.71 47.62 -69.40
CA LEU A 483 -19.98 49.03 -69.70
C LEU A 483 -19.17 49.97 -68.79
N SER A 484 -19.04 49.63 -67.50
CA SER A 484 -18.24 50.41 -66.54
C SER A 484 -16.80 49.93 -66.41
N GLY A 485 -16.44 48.78 -67.00
CA GLY A 485 -15.11 48.20 -66.92
C GLY A 485 -14.76 47.63 -65.53
N THR A 486 -15.77 47.23 -64.75
CA THR A 486 -15.59 46.74 -63.37
C THR A 486 -15.86 45.25 -63.27
N PHE A 487 -15.21 44.58 -62.33
CA PHE A 487 -15.45 43.19 -61.95
C PHE A 487 -14.95 42.97 -60.52
N ASP A 488 -15.51 41.97 -59.86
CA ASP A 488 -15.09 41.57 -58.53
C ASP A 488 -14.14 40.37 -58.61
N ILE A 489 -13.15 40.34 -57.72
CA ILE A 489 -12.30 39.18 -57.51
C ILE A 489 -12.63 38.61 -56.13
N VAL A 490 -13.28 37.46 -56.11
CA VAL A 490 -13.59 36.75 -54.87
C VAL A 490 -12.53 35.68 -54.65
N LEU A 491 -11.82 35.81 -53.53
CA LEU A 491 -10.86 34.82 -53.07
C LEU A 491 -11.49 33.98 -51.97
N ASN A 492 -11.47 32.66 -52.15
CA ASN A 492 -11.75 31.76 -51.05
C ASN A 492 -10.41 31.32 -50.45
N VAL A 493 -10.15 31.76 -49.22
CA VAL A 493 -8.93 31.47 -48.47
C VAL A 493 -9.29 30.56 -47.31
N PRO A 494 -9.07 29.24 -47.43
CA PRO A 494 -9.15 28.36 -46.27
C PRO A 494 -8.12 28.82 -45.23
N HIS A 495 -8.52 28.97 -43.98
CA HIS A 495 -7.65 29.38 -42.85
C HIS A 495 -6.99 30.76 -43.03
N PRO A 496 -7.77 31.87 -43.04
CA PRO A 496 -7.24 33.22 -43.28
C PRO A 496 -6.17 33.66 -42.27
N LYS A 497 -6.14 33.08 -41.07
CA LYS A 497 -5.10 33.31 -40.05
C LYS A 497 -3.73 32.71 -40.39
N SER A 498 -3.65 31.81 -41.38
CA SER A 498 -2.39 31.23 -41.87
C SER A 498 -1.74 32.05 -43.01
N VAL A 499 -2.39 33.15 -43.42
CA VAL A 499 -1.95 34.01 -44.52
C VAL A 499 -1.59 35.39 -43.97
N ASP A 500 -0.29 35.68 -43.89
CA ASP A 500 0.21 36.95 -43.33
C ASP A 500 -0.17 38.17 -44.18
N LYS A 501 -0.19 38.02 -45.52
CA LYS A 501 -0.53 39.09 -46.46
C LYS A 501 -1.02 38.51 -47.79
N LEU A 502 -2.06 39.12 -48.35
CA LEU A 502 -2.62 38.76 -49.65
C LEU A 502 -2.54 39.96 -50.61
N ASN A 503 -1.89 39.77 -51.76
CA ASN A 503 -1.80 40.78 -52.81
C ASN A 503 -2.44 40.23 -54.09
N ILE A 504 -3.41 40.94 -54.65
CA ILE A 504 -4.07 40.57 -55.90
C ILE A 504 -3.47 41.40 -57.01
N SER A 505 -2.89 40.74 -58.01
CA SER A 505 -2.37 41.41 -59.21
C SER A 505 -3.26 41.13 -60.39
N VAL A 506 -3.67 42.20 -61.08
CA VAL A 506 -4.49 42.11 -62.31
C VAL A 506 -3.74 42.76 -63.46
N TYR A 507 -3.71 42.09 -64.60
CA TYR A 507 -3.13 42.60 -65.84
C TYR A 507 -3.88 42.02 -67.05
N PRO A 508 -3.98 42.75 -68.17
CA PRO A 508 -4.51 42.23 -69.42
C PRO A 508 -3.57 41.17 -69.99
N GLU A 509 -4.13 40.06 -70.48
CA GLU A 509 -3.35 38.97 -71.08
C GLU A 509 -2.50 39.44 -72.27
N LYS A 510 -3.05 40.35 -73.08
CA LYS A 510 -2.38 40.93 -74.24
C LYS A 510 -1.36 42.03 -73.90
N ASN A 511 -1.31 42.50 -72.65
CA ASN A 511 -0.32 43.49 -72.23
C ASN A 511 0.05 43.34 -70.73
N PRO A 512 0.90 42.34 -70.39
CA PRO A 512 1.24 42.01 -69.01
C PRO A 512 1.94 43.11 -68.22
N THR A 513 2.47 44.13 -68.91
CA THR A 513 3.16 45.27 -68.28
C THR A 513 2.19 46.25 -67.60
N MET A 514 0.90 46.22 -67.95
CA MET A 514 -0.14 46.98 -67.26
C MET A 514 -0.64 46.24 -66.01
N LYS A 515 0.27 45.95 -65.07
CA LYS A 515 -0.03 45.27 -63.81
C LYS A 515 -0.49 46.26 -62.75
N LYS A 516 -1.67 46.04 -62.19
CA LYS A 516 -2.15 46.75 -61.00
C LYS A 516 -2.27 45.78 -59.84
N THR A 517 -1.60 46.10 -58.74
CA THR A 517 -1.66 45.30 -57.50
C THR A 517 -2.59 46.00 -56.51
N MET A 518 -3.49 45.24 -55.90
CA MET A 518 -4.43 45.73 -54.90
C MET A 518 -4.44 44.81 -53.68
N LEU A 519 -4.75 45.40 -52.53
CA LEU A 519 -5.07 44.67 -51.32
C LEU A 519 -6.57 44.36 -51.33
N PRO A 520 -6.98 43.15 -50.96
CA PRO A 520 -8.40 42.85 -50.79
C PRO A 520 -8.98 43.73 -49.69
N SER A 521 -10.20 44.24 -49.88
CA SER A 521 -11.00 44.83 -48.80
C SER A 521 -11.57 43.70 -47.95
N ASN A 522 -11.22 43.63 -46.67
CA ASN A 522 -11.75 42.62 -45.76
C ASN A 522 -13.27 42.82 -45.58
N ASN A 523 -14.04 41.77 -45.83
CA ASN A 523 -15.37 41.55 -45.25
C ASN A 523 -15.34 40.24 -44.47
#